data_AF-K6E9Y2-F1
#
_entry.id   AF-K6E9Y2-F1
#
_cell.length_a   1.000
_cell.length_b   1.000
_cell.length_c   1.000
_cell.angle_alpha   90.00
_cell.angle_beta   90.00
_cell.angle_gamma   90.00
#
_symmetry.space_group_name_H-M   'P 1'
#
loop_
_entity.id
_entity.type
_entity.pdbx_description
1 polymer ?
#
loop_
_entity_poly.entity_id
_entity_poly.type
_entity_poly.pdbx_seq_one_letter_code
_entity_poly.pdbx_strand_id
1 'polypeptide(L)'
;MLIDEERAKRLHKSILIEEISPQNKSLMKLKKTELVALFLEKIEGNDLLQLNIIKKYPAIFALHPLEVEELLEITKSERPRWTKDSKLPVVYYESFRKWGRTLEYPMYNYFEAIQILRKNLVEKWRKSHNEEVAMNRKVSARAAVKTRKHHQFLIKNFYEDEWKTLLKQWYMEDPITGATLQLAFWTMWVNRFAKEMQVKEGKAKKRPLNIERRKSFFIN
;
A
#
# COMPACT_ATOMS: atom_id res chain seq x y z
N MET A 1 25.18 11.88 -14.11
CA MET A 1 25.35 10.70 -14.98
C MET A 1 24.27 9.70 -14.58
N LEU A 2 23.62 8.99 -15.51
CA LEU A 2 22.54 8.04 -15.19
C LEU A 2 23.07 6.64 -14.85
N ILE A 3 24.19 6.27 -15.47
CA ILE A 3 24.88 5.00 -15.23
C ILE A 3 26.17 5.30 -14.47
N ASP A 4 26.18 4.94 -13.19
CA ASP A 4 27.37 5.05 -12.34
C ASP A 4 28.22 3.78 -12.40
N GLU A 5 29.45 3.85 -11.88
CA GLU A 5 30.40 2.74 -11.91
C GLU A 5 29.84 1.45 -11.27
N GLU A 6 29.12 1.57 -10.16
CA GLU A 6 28.49 0.43 -9.48
C GLU A 6 27.43 -0.26 -10.35
N ARG A 7 26.65 0.52 -11.10
CA ARG A 7 25.64 0.00 -12.01
C ARG A 7 26.26 -0.61 -13.25
N ALA A 8 27.31 0.02 -13.79
CA ALA A 8 28.07 -0.54 -14.91
C ALA A 8 28.74 -1.88 -14.54
N LYS A 9 29.18 -2.05 -13.30
CA LYS A 9 29.70 -3.34 -12.80
C LYS A 9 28.66 -4.47 -12.82
N ARG A 10 27.35 -4.17 -12.81
CA ARG A 10 26.29 -5.19 -12.93
C ARG A 10 26.25 -5.83 -14.32
N LEU A 11 26.76 -5.15 -15.35
CA LEU A 11 26.82 -5.70 -16.71
C LEU A 11 27.79 -6.88 -16.83
N HIS A 12 27.40 -7.87 -17.63
CA HIS A 12 28.30 -8.96 -18.02
C HIS A 12 29.37 -8.46 -18.99
N LYS A 13 30.53 -9.12 -18.97
CA LYS A 13 31.67 -8.77 -19.83
C LYS A 13 31.30 -8.78 -21.32
N SER A 14 30.48 -9.73 -21.75
CA SER A 14 29.97 -9.83 -23.12
C SER A 14 29.18 -8.59 -23.55
N ILE A 15 28.29 -8.11 -22.68
CA ILE A 15 27.45 -6.93 -22.93
C ILE A 15 28.31 -5.67 -23.01
N LEU A 16 29.28 -5.51 -22.11
CA LEU A 16 30.21 -4.37 -22.15
C LEU A 16 30.97 -4.32 -23.48
N ILE A 17 31.45 -5.47 -23.97
CA ILE A 17 32.16 -5.55 -25.25
C ILE A 17 31.24 -5.20 -26.43
N GLU A 18 30.01 -5.72 -26.44
CA GLU A 18 29.02 -5.43 -27.48
C GLU A 18 28.71 -3.93 -27.57
N GLU A 19 28.48 -3.27 -26.44
CA GLU A 19 28.16 -1.84 -26.39
C GLU A 19 29.38 -0.93 -26.66
N ILE A 20 30.61 -1.36 -26.33
CA ILE A 20 31.84 -0.62 -26.65
C ILE A 20 32.18 -0.76 -28.14
N SER A 21 32.33 -1.99 -28.64
CA SER A 21 32.57 -2.27 -30.05
C SER A 21 32.37 -3.76 -30.36
N PRO A 22 31.35 -4.14 -31.15
CA PRO A 22 30.98 -5.53 -31.37
C PRO A 22 32.00 -6.36 -32.18
N GLN A 23 32.96 -5.71 -32.85
CA GLN A 23 33.92 -6.37 -33.75
C GLN A 23 35.35 -6.45 -33.16
N ASN A 24 35.60 -5.81 -32.01
CA ASN A 24 36.95 -5.68 -31.50
C ASN A 24 37.36 -6.87 -30.61
N LYS A 25 37.95 -7.90 -31.23
CA LYS A 25 38.45 -9.11 -30.55
C LYS A 25 39.52 -8.84 -29.47
N SER A 26 40.20 -7.69 -29.52
CA SER A 26 41.20 -7.31 -28.51
C SER A 26 40.59 -7.05 -27.13
N LEU A 27 39.34 -6.56 -27.09
CA LEU A 27 38.61 -6.25 -25.84
C LEU A 27 38.29 -7.50 -25.01
N MET A 28 38.27 -8.69 -25.61
CA MET A 28 38.05 -9.94 -24.87
C MET A 28 39.16 -10.24 -23.86
N LYS A 29 40.37 -9.72 -24.08
CA LYS A 29 41.54 -9.94 -23.20
C LYS A 29 41.58 -9.02 -21.99
N LEU A 30 40.86 -7.90 -22.03
CA LEU A 30 40.87 -6.89 -20.96
C LEU A 30 40.16 -7.37 -19.69
N LYS A 31 40.54 -6.81 -18.55
CA LYS A 31 39.84 -7.07 -17.28
C LYS A 31 38.48 -6.37 -17.27
N LYS A 32 37.54 -6.88 -16.47
CA LYS A 32 36.18 -6.29 -16.38
C LYS A 32 36.23 -4.82 -15.91
N THR A 33 37.14 -4.49 -15.00
CA THR A 33 37.33 -3.13 -14.49
C THR A 33 37.74 -2.15 -15.59
N GLU A 34 38.68 -2.55 -16.45
CA GLU A 34 39.13 -1.76 -17.61
C GLU A 34 37.98 -1.57 -18.62
N LEU A 35 37.20 -2.62 -18.86
CA LEU A 35 36.02 -2.53 -19.73
C LEU A 35 34.94 -1.61 -19.17
N VAL A 36 34.73 -1.59 -17.85
CA VAL A 36 33.79 -0.65 -17.22
C VAL A 36 34.27 0.79 -17.38
N ALA A 37 35.56 1.06 -17.20
CA ALA A 37 36.10 2.41 -17.39
C ALA A 37 35.92 2.91 -18.84
N LEU A 38 36.31 2.08 -19.83
CA LEU A 38 36.11 2.40 -21.25
C LEU A 38 34.63 2.58 -21.62
N PHE A 39 33.76 1.77 -21.03
CA PHE A 39 32.33 1.89 -21.22
C PHE A 39 31.79 3.22 -20.68
N LEU A 40 32.19 3.60 -19.46
CA LEU A 40 31.78 4.86 -18.84
C LEU A 40 32.26 6.07 -19.63
N GLU A 41 33.51 6.07 -20.08
CA GLU A 41 34.09 7.12 -20.93
C GLU A 41 33.30 7.28 -22.24
N LYS A 42 32.91 6.17 -22.88
CA LYS A 42 32.14 6.20 -24.12
C LYS A 42 30.74 6.80 -23.97
N ILE A 43 30.08 6.53 -22.85
CA ILE A 43 28.71 7.01 -22.61
C ILE A 43 28.68 8.38 -21.91
N GLU A 44 29.83 8.89 -21.49
CA GLU A 44 29.97 10.16 -20.79
C GLU A 44 29.40 11.30 -21.63
N GLY A 45 28.62 12.18 -21.00
CA GLY A 45 27.98 13.33 -21.66
C GLY A 45 26.83 13.01 -22.64
N ASN A 46 26.53 11.74 -22.94
CA ASN A 46 25.44 11.37 -23.85
C ASN A 46 24.25 10.69 -23.15
N ASP A 47 23.34 11.52 -22.64
CA ASP A 47 22.12 11.08 -21.95
C ASP A 47 21.23 10.14 -22.79
N LEU A 48 21.17 10.35 -24.11
CA LEU A 48 20.34 9.53 -24.99
C LEU A 48 20.89 8.11 -25.09
N LEU A 49 22.21 7.97 -25.24
CA LEU A 49 22.86 6.65 -25.25
C LEU A 49 22.68 5.95 -23.90
N GLN A 50 22.86 6.67 -22.78
CA GLN A 50 22.65 6.10 -21.46
C GLN A 50 21.22 5.57 -21.29
N LEU A 51 20.20 6.34 -21.70
CA LEU A 51 18.80 5.91 -21.63
C LEU A 51 18.50 4.71 -22.53
N ASN A 52 19.06 4.66 -23.72
CA ASN A 52 18.88 3.55 -24.64
C ASN A 52 19.45 2.25 -24.06
N ILE A 53 20.62 2.32 -23.41
CA ILE A 53 21.23 1.17 -22.73
C ILE A 53 20.36 0.70 -21.56
N ILE A 54 19.90 1.63 -20.72
CA ILE A 54 19.02 1.30 -19.58
C ILE A 54 17.73 0.62 -20.08
N LYS A 55 17.16 1.13 -21.18
CA LYS A 55 15.97 0.56 -21.81
C LYS A 55 16.22 -0.82 -22.43
N LYS A 56 17.41 -1.05 -23.01
CA LYS A 56 17.79 -2.35 -23.61
C LYS A 56 17.96 -3.44 -22.55
N TYR A 57 18.44 -3.10 -21.36
CA TYR A 57 18.73 -4.07 -20.28
C TYR A 57 17.97 -3.77 -18.97
N PRO A 58 16.62 -3.84 -18.97
CA PRO A 58 15.80 -3.39 -17.84
C PRO A 58 16.02 -4.21 -16.56
N ALA A 59 16.33 -5.51 -16.67
CA ALA A 59 16.55 -6.37 -15.51
C ALA A 59 17.88 -6.07 -14.80
N ILE A 60 18.93 -5.72 -15.55
CA ILE A 60 20.27 -5.44 -15.00
C ILE A 60 20.27 -4.09 -14.27
N PHE A 61 19.57 -3.11 -14.86
CA PHE A 61 19.41 -1.78 -14.29
C PHE A 61 18.16 -1.66 -13.41
N ALA A 62 17.51 -2.76 -13.03
CA ALA A 62 16.35 -2.67 -12.18
C ALA A 62 16.71 -2.07 -10.81
N LEU A 63 15.81 -1.25 -10.28
CA LEU A 63 15.99 -0.57 -9.01
C LEU A 63 15.38 -1.35 -7.87
N HIS A 64 16.14 -1.43 -6.78
CA HIS A 64 15.63 -1.92 -5.50
C HIS A 64 14.56 -0.95 -4.94
N PRO A 65 13.55 -1.40 -4.18
CA PRO A 65 12.54 -0.54 -3.59
C PRO A 65 13.07 0.72 -2.88
N LEU A 66 14.19 0.60 -2.17
CA LEU A 66 14.85 1.73 -1.51
C LEU A 66 15.45 2.73 -2.51
N GLU A 67 16.12 2.25 -3.56
CA GLU A 67 16.69 3.11 -4.60
C GLU A 67 15.59 3.87 -5.35
N VAL A 68 14.40 3.28 -5.54
CA VAL A 68 13.23 3.97 -6.13
C VAL A 68 12.69 5.05 -5.20
N GLU A 69 12.60 4.74 -3.90
CA GLU A 69 12.14 5.68 -2.87
C GLU A 69 13.03 6.91 -2.81
N GLU A 70 14.35 6.71 -2.87
CA GLU A 70 15.35 7.78 -2.92
C GLU A 70 15.30 8.55 -4.24
N LEU A 71 15.28 7.85 -5.39
CA LEU A 71 15.31 8.49 -6.70
C LEU A 71 14.08 9.37 -6.99
N LEU A 72 12.90 8.92 -6.55
CA LEU A 72 11.64 9.64 -6.79
C LEU A 72 11.22 10.53 -5.61
N GLU A 73 11.96 10.50 -4.50
CA GLU A 73 11.62 11.16 -3.24
C GLU A 73 10.22 10.78 -2.74
N ILE A 74 9.94 9.47 -2.73
CA ILE A 74 8.63 8.91 -2.38
C ILE A 74 8.71 8.11 -1.09
N THR A 75 7.58 8.04 -0.39
CA THR A 75 7.54 7.29 0.87
C THR A 75 7.28 5.79 0.65
N LYS A 76 7.63 5.00 1.67
CA LYS A 76 7.38 3.55 1.76
C LYS A 76 5.90 3.16 1.60
N SER A 77 4.97 4.09 1.83
CA SER A 77 3.53 3.88 1.63
C SER A 77 3.05 4.29 0.24
N GLU A 78 3.70 5.29 -0.38
CA GLU A 78 3.42 5.72 -1.76
C GLU A 78 3.85 4.67 -2.78
N ARG A 79 5.06 4.12 -2.64
CA ARG A 79 5.59 3.09 -3.55
C ARG A 79 4.62 1.91 -3.77
N PRO A 80 4.16 1.17 -2.75
CA PRO A 80 3.25 0.04 -2.96
C PRO A 80 1.89 0.48 -3.51
N ARG A 81 1.41 1.69 -3.17
CA ARG A 81 0.18 2.24 -3.75
C ARG A 81 0.33 2.46 -5.25
N TRP A 82 1.41 3.11 -5.68
CA TRP A 82 1.65 3.36 -7.10
C TRP A 82 2.04 2.11 -7.88
N THR A 83 2.61 1.11 -7.21
CA THR A 83 2.79 -0.23 -7.78
C THR A 83 1.42 -0.87 -8.07
N LYS A 84 0.45 -0.77 -7.15
CA LYS A 84 -0.92 -1.28 -7.36
C LYS A 84 -1.68 -0.53 -8.46
N ASP A 85 -1.45 0.77 -8.59
CA ASP A 85 -2.06 1.61 -9.63
C ASP A 85 -1.38 1.44 -11.01
N SER A 86 -0.42 0.51 -11.15
CA SER A 86 0.40 0.32 -12.36
C SER A 86 1.18 1.58 -12.82
N LYS A 87 1.40 2.53 -11.91
CA LYS A 87 2.17 3.76 -12.14
C LYS A 87 3.68 3.52 -12.03
N LEU A 88 4.08 2.56 -11.20
CA LEU A 88 5.46 2.09 -11.06
C LEU A 88 5.59 0.67 -11.62
N PRO A 89 6.09 0.49 -12.85
CA PRO A 89 6.20 -0.83 -13.46
C PRO A 89 7.31 -1.67 -12.81
N VAL A 90 6.96 -2.90 -12.48
CA VAL A 90 7.85 -3.92 -11.93
C VAL A 90 8.44 -4.73 -13.07
N VAL A 91 9.76 -4.95 -13.06
CA VAL A 91 10.46 -5.75 -14.06
C VAL A 91 10.45 -7.22 -13.67
N TYR A 92 10.79 -7.53 -12.42
CA TYR A 92 10.77 -8.87 -11.85
C TYR A 92 10.63 -8.80 -10.34
N TYR A 93 10.42 -9.95 -9.72
CA TYR A 93 10.44 -10.11 -8.27
C TYR A 93 11.69 -10.87 -7.88
N GLU A 94 12.36 -10.41 -6.83
CA GLU A 94 13.48 -11.11 -6.23
C GLU A 94 13.04 -11.68 -4.87
N SER A 95 13.57 -12.84 -4.53
CA SER A 95 13.16 -13.58 -3.34
C SER A 95 14.30 -13.73 -2.35
N PHE A 96 14.02 -13.56 -1.07
CA PHE A 96 14.98 -13.84 0.00
C PHE A 96 14.31 -14.63 1.13
N ARG A 97 15.09 -15.43 1.84
CA ARG A 97 14.58 -16.26 2.94
C ARG A 97 14.79 -15.55 4.27
N LYS A 98 13.72 -15.34 5.03
CA LYS A 98 13.77 -14.75 6.38
C LYS A 98 12.73 -15.43 7.28
N TRP A 99 13.13 -15.78 8.51
CA TRP A 99 12.25 -16.42 9.51
C TRP A 99 11.53 -17.68 9.01
N GLY A 100 12.24 -18.53 8.27
CA GLY A 100 11.68 -19.77 7.71
C GLY A 100 10.68 -19.57 6.56
N ARG A 101 10.48 -18.33 6.08
CA ARG A 101 9.60 -18.02 4.94
C ARG A 101 10.42 -17.42 3.79
N THR A 102 9.99 -17.69 2.56
CA THR A 102 10.47 -16.99 1.38
C THR A 102 9.62 -15.73 1.21
N LEU A 103 10.27 -14.58 1.17
CA LEU A 103 9.65 -13.28 0.97
C LEU A 103 10.10 -12.75 -0.39
N GLU A 104 9.16 -12.18 -1.13
CA GLU A 104 9.41 -11.59 -2.44
C GLU A 104 9.31 -10.07 -2.36
N TYR A 105 10.16 -9.39 -3.14
CA TYR A 105 10.10 -7.94 -3.31
C TYR A 105 10.22 -7.55 -4.79
N PRO A 106 9.55 -6.47 -5.21
CA PRO A 106 9.58 -6.01 -6.60
C PRO A 106 10.86 -5.26 -6.91
N MET A 107 11.40 -5.51 -8.11
CA MET A 107 12.46 -4.74 -8.74
C MET A 107 11.88 -3.88 -9.85
N TYR A 108 12.18 -2.58 -9.83
CA TYR A 108 11.47 -1.58 -10.65
C TYR A 108 12.26 -1.14 -11.87
N ASN A 109 11.54 -0.70 -12.90
CA ASN A 109 12.18 -0.26 -14.14
C ASN A 109 12.82 1.13 -13.96
N TYR A 110 14.15 1.19 -14.10
CA TYR A 110 14.88 2.46 -13.94
C TYR A 110 14.57 3.48 -15.04
N PHE A 111 14.39 3.04 -16.29
CA PHE A 111 14.04 3.95 -17.38
C PHE A 111 12.72 4.67 -17.09
N GLU A 112 11.72 3.92 -16.65
CA GLU A 112 10.40 4.47 -16.30
C GLU A 112 10.48 5.40 -15.09
N ALA A 113 11.28 5.07 -14.07
CA ALA A 113 11.53 5.95 -12.93
C ALA A 113 12.14 7.30 -13.38
N ILE A 114 13.11 7.28 -14.30
CA ILE A 114 13.67 8.52 -14.87
C ILE A 114 12.60 9.31 -15.65
N GLN A 115 11.73 8.63 -16.41
CA GLN A 115 10.65 9.30 -17.14
C GLN A 115 9.64 9.95 -16.20
N ILE A 116 9.31 9.30 -15.08
CA ILE A 116 8.44 9.84 -14.02
C ILE A 116 9.04 11.12 -13.45
N LEU A 117 10.34 11.11 -13.16
CA LEU A 117 11.08 12.26 -12.64
C LEU A 117 11.08 13.42 -13.67
N ARG A 118 11.47 13.14 -14.92
CA ARG A 118 11.53 14.15 -16.00
C ARG A 118 10.18 14.79 -16.31
N LYS A 119 9.10 14.03 -16.21
CA LYS A 119 7.72 14.51 -16.45
C LYS A 119 7.07 15.12 -15.20
N ASN A 120 7.76 15.13 -14.07
CA ASN A 120 7.27 15.57 -12.76
C ASN A 120 5.88 14.97 -12.43
N LEU A 121 5.73 13.64 -12.62
CA LEU A 121 4.45 12.96 -12.44
C LEU A 121 4.10 12.73 -10.96
N VAL A 122 5.12 12.65 -10.10
CA VAL A 122 5.01 12.43 -8.65
C VAL A 122 4.01 13.43 -8.04
N GLU A 123 4.18 14.71 -8.32
CA GLU A 123 3.34 15.77 -7.75
C GLU A 123 1.89 15.70 -8.26
N LYS A 124 1.72 15.37 -9.55
CA LYS A 124 0.39 15.16 -10.15
C LYS A 124 -0.33 13.98 -9.49
N TRP A 125 0.38 12.89 -9.23
CA TRP A 125 -0.19 11.72 -8.56
C TRP A 125 -0.55 12.00 -7.11
N ARG A 126 0.26 12.77 -6.38
CA ARG A 126 -0.04 13.22 -5.01
C ARG A 126 -1.30 14.07 -4.98
N LYS A 127 -1.41 15.06 -5.88
CA LYS A 127 -2.59 15.92 -5.98
C LYS A 127 -3.87 15.12 -6.26
N SER A 128 -3.82 14.26 -7.29
CA SER A 128 -4.95 13.39 -7.64
C SER A 128 -5.37 12.47 -6.48
N HIS A 129 -4.41 11.91 -5.76
CA HIS A 129 -4.71 11.09 -4.58
C HIS A 129 -5.37 11.90 -3.46
N ASN A 130 -4.92 13.11 -3.20
CA ASN A 130 -5.51 13.97 -2.17
C ASN A 130 -6.96 14.36 -2.51
N GLU A 131 -7.23 14.61 -3.79
CA GLU A 131 -8.60 14.87 -4.29
C GLU A 131 -9.49 13.64 -4.09
N GLU A 132 -9.00 12.46 -4.44
CA GLU A 132 -9.71 11.19 -4.24
C GLU A 132 -10.03 10.94 -2.76
N VAL A 133 -9.04 11.12 -1.88
CA VAL A 133 -9.21 10.99 -0.42
C VAL A 133 -10.24 11.98 0.10
N ALA A 134 -10.21 13.22 -0.36
CA ALA A 134 -11.19 14.23 0.05
C ALA A 134 -12.61 13.86 -0.39
N MET A 135 -12.78 13.33 -1.61
CA MET A 135 -14.07 12.85 -2.11
C MET A 135 -14.56 11.64 -1.32
N ASN A 136 -13.70 10.65 -1.08
CA ASN A 136 -14.04 9.46 -0.29
C ASN A 136 -14.43 9.82 1.15
N ARG A 137 -13.78 10.81 1.76
CA ARG A 137 -14.18 11.34 3.08
C ARG A 137 -15.58 11.96 3.05
N LYS A 138 -15.92 12.74 2.02
CA LYS A 138 -17.26 13.33 1.88
C LYS A 138 -18.33 12.24 1.67
N VAL A 139 -18.06 11.25 0.82
CA VAL A 139 -18.98 10.14 0.55
C VAL A 139 -19.22 9.31 1.81
N SER A 140 -18.15 8.92 2.52
CA SER A 140 -18.26 8.15 3.76
C SER A 140 -18.97 8.93 4.87
N ALA A 141 -18.72 10.24 5.00
CA ALA A 141 -19.46 11.08 5.95
C ALA A 141 -20.96 11.13 5.63
N ARG A 142 -21.34 11.29 4.36
CA ARG A 142 -22.75 11.27 3.93
C ARG A 142 -23.39 9.90 4.18
N ALA A 143 -22.69 8.81 3.88
CA ALA A 143 -23.16 7.46 4.13
C ALA A 143 -23.36 7.18 5.62
N ALA A 144 -22.45 7.67 6.48
CA ALA A 144 -22.57 7.56 7.93
C ALA A 144 -23.79 8.32 8.47
N VAL A 145 -24.05 9.54 7.97
CA VAL A 145 -25.25 10.32 8.33
C VAL A 145 -26.52 9.59 7.90
N LYS A 146 -26.56 9.07 6.67
CA LYS A 146 -27.71 8.30 6.15
C LYS A 146 -27.98 7.07 7.02
N THR A 147 -26.94 6.31 7.35
CA THR A 147 -27.02 5.12 8.22
C THR A 147 -27.53 5.48 9.61
N ARG A 148 -27.01 6.56 10.20
CA ARG A 148 -27.46 7.03 11.53
C ARG A 148 -28.93 7.45 11.51
N LYS A 149 -29.37 8.20 10.50
CA LYS A 149 -30.77 8.59 10.35
C LYS A 149 -31.68 7.38 10.17
N HIS A 150 -31.28 6.42 9.34
CA HIS A 150 -32.04 5.19 9.12
C HIS A 150 -32.17 4.37 10.41
N HIS A 151 -31.08 4.16 11.16
CA HIS A 151 -31.15 3.48 12.45
C HIS A 151 -32.02 4.22 13.47
N GLN A 152 -31.92 5.55 13.52
CA GLN A 152 -32.75 6.34 14.44
C GLN A 152 -34.24 6.23 14.08
N PHE A 153 -34.57 6.21 12.80
CA PHE A 153 -35.93 5.97 12.30
C PHE A 153 -36.43 4.57 12.67
N LEU A 154 -35.63 3.52 12.44
CA LEU A 154 -36.00 2.15 12.82
C LEU A 154 -36.26 2.02 14.33
N ILE A 155 -35.39 2.61 15.15
CA ILE A 155 -35.56 2.63 16.61
C ILE A 155 -36.87 3.33 16.97
N LYS A 156 -37.13 4.50 16.39
CA LYS A 156 -38.34 5.29 16.66
C LYS A 156 -39.60 4.51 16.29
N ASN A 157 -39.68 3.99 15.07
CA ASN A 157 -40.82 3.22 14.58
C ASN A 157 -41.08 1.96 15.41
N PHE A 158 -40.01 1.24 15.79
CA PHE A 158 -40.15 0.06 16.63
C PHE A 158 -40.82 0.40 17.95
N TYR A 159 -40.36 1.43 18.67
CA TYR A 159 -40.92 1.75 19.99
C TYR A 159 -42.27 2.47 19.93
N GLU A 160 -42.53 3.26 18.87
CA GLU A 160 -43.78 4.01 18.75
C GLU A 160 -44.96 3.15 18.29
N ASP A 161 -44.72 2.21 17.35
CA ASP A 161 -45.78 1.46 16.67
C ASP A 161 -45.69 -0.06 16.93
N GLU A 162 -44.56 -0.67 16.58
CA GLU A 162 -44.41 -2.14 16.65
C GLU A 162 -44.43 -2.67 18.08
N TRP A 163 -43.83 -1.94 19.02
CA TRP A 163 -43.80 -2.32 20.43
C TRP A 163 -45.19 -2.31 21.06
N LYS A 164 -46.01 -1.31 20.74
CA LYS A 164 -47.39 -1.22 21.26
C LYS A 164 -48.27 -2.32 20.70
N THR A 165 -48.09 -2.66 19.42
CA THR A 165 -48.85 -3.75 18.79
C THR A 165 -48.43 -5.10 19.35
N LEU A 166 -47.12 -5.35 19.55
CA LEU A 166 -46.62 -6.54 20.23
C LEU A 166 -47.17 -6.70 21.64
N LEU A 167 -47.14 -5.63 22.45
CA LEU A 167 -47.73 -5.66 23.79
C LEU A 167 -49.22 -5.99 23.73
N LYS A 168 -49.98 -5.33 22.84
CA LYS A 168 -51.40 -5.61 22.70
C LYS A 168 -51.66 -7.09 22.34
N GLN A 169 -50.88 -7.66 21.43
CA GLN A 169 -51.00 -9.07 21.07
C GLN A 169 -50.68 -10.00 22.25
N TRP A 170 -49.59 -9.75 22.97
CA TRP A 170 -49.20 -10.60 24.09
C TRP A 170 -50.19 -10.57 25.26
N TYR A 171 -50.79 -9.41 25.54
CA TYR A 171 -51.79 -9.27 26.60
C TYR A 171 -53.21 -9.67 26.17
N MET A 172 -53.46 -9.84 24.87
CA MET A 172 -54.74 -10.35 24.36
C MET A 172 -54.91 -11.86 24.58
N GLU A 173 -53.81 -12.63 24.60
CA GLU A 173 -53.87 -14.08 24.83
C GLU A 173 -54.10 -14.40 26.31
N ASP A 174 -53.25 -13.88 27.20
CA ASP A 174 -53.37 -14.05 28.65
C ASP A 174 -52.52 -12.97 29.36
N PRO A 175 -53.05 -12.25 30.37
CA PRO A 175 -52.30 -11.23 31.10
C PRO A 175 -51.00 -11.73 31.74
N ILE A 176 -50.97 -12.97 32.25
CA ILE A 176 -49.78 -13.54 32.89
C ILE A 176 -48.71 -13.80 31.82
N THR A 177 -49.11 -14.44 30.72
CA THR A 177 -48.25 -14.68 29.56
C THR A 177 -47.71 -13.36 28.99
N GLY A 178 -48.53 -12.32 28.84
CA GLY A 178 -48.09 -10.99 28.39
C GLY A 178 -47.03 -10.34 29.28
N ALA A 179 -47.22 -10.40 30.60
CA ALA A 179 -46.25 -9.87 31.57
C ALA A 179 -44.92 -10.64 31.53
N THR A 180 -44.96 -11.98 31.41
CA THR A 180 -43.75 -12.80 31.31
C THR A 180 -42.95 -12.53 30.03
N LEU A 181 -43.61 -12.40 28.87
CA LEU A 181 -42.97 -12.08 27.60
C LEU A 181 -42.36 -10.68 27.59
N GLN A 182 -43.05 -9.69 28.17
CA GLN A 182 -42.52 -8.34 28.33
C GLN A 182 -41.24 -8.33 29.18
N LEU A 183 -41.22 -9.07 30.29
CA LEU A 183 -40.03 -9.19 31.15
C LEU A 183 -38.89 -9.93 30.44
N ALA A 184 -39.20 -11.00 29.71
CA ALA A 184 -38.23 -11.74 28.90
C ALA A 184 -37.57 -10.85 27.82
N PHE A 185 -38.35 -10.00 27.15
CA PHE A 185 -37.84 -9.04 26.17
C PHE A 185 -36.81 -8.08 26.78
N TRP A 186 -37.14 -7.46 27.92
CA TRP A 186 -36.24 -6.50 28.56
C TRP A 186 -34.98 -7.16 29.15
N THR A 187 -35.11 -8.34 29.74
CA THR A 187 -33.95 -9.08 30.27
C THR A 187 -32.97 -9.49 29.17
N MET A 188 -33.46 -9.90 28.00
CA MET A 188 -32.63 -10.14 26.82
C MET A 188 -31.89 -8.87 26.39
N TRP A 189 -32.59 -7.73 26.32
CA TRP A 189 -31.99 -6.44 25.94
C TRP A 189 -30.90 -5.99 26.91
N VAL A 190 -31.13 -6.10 28.22
CA VAL A 190 -30.16 -5.77 29.27
C VAL A 190 -28.91 -6.66 29.13
N ASN A 191 -29.09 -7.97 28.92
CA ASN A 191 -27.96 -8.89 28.71
C ASN A 191 -27.14 -8.51 27.46
N ARG A 192 -27.81 -8.18 26.36
CA ARG A 192 -27.14 -7.74 25.12
C ARG A 192 -26.36 -6.44 25.34
N PHE A 193 -26.95 -5.48 26.04
CA PHE A 193 -26.29 -4.22 26.38
C PHE A 193 -25.06 -4.43 27.28
N ALA A 194 -25.17 -5.30 28.29
CA ALA A 194 -24.06 -5.65 29.16
C ALA A 194 -22.89 -6.27 28.37
N LYS A 195 -23.16 -7.20 27.45
CA LYS A 195 -22.14 -7.78 26.56
C LYS A 195 -21.47 -6.72 25.68
N GLU A 196 -22.24 -5.79 25.12
CA GLU A 196 -21.68 -4.70 24.31
C GLU A 196 -20.72 -3.82 25.15
N MET A 197 -21.09 -3.52 26.39
CA MET A 197 -20.25 -2.73 27.31
C MET A 197 -18.98 -3.48 27.73
N GLN A 198 -19.06 -4.79 28.00
CA GLN A 198 -17.87 -5.61 28.26
C GLN A 198 -16.89 -5.61 27.09
N VAL A 199 -17.40 -5.69 25.85
CA VAL A 199 -16.56 -5.60 24.65
C VAL A 199 -15.92 -4.21 24.53
N LYS A 200 -16.68 -3.13 24.81
CA LYS A 200 -16.15 -1.76 24.81
C LYS A 200 -15.07 -1.57 25.86
N GLU A 201 -15.26 -2.10 27.05
CA GLU A 201 -14.29 -2.07 28.14
C GLU A 201 -12.99 -2.81 27.76
N GLY A 202 -13.10 -4.03 27.22
CA GLY A 202 -11.95 -4.80 26.75
C GLY A 202 -11.16 -4.07 25.65
N LYS A 203 -11.87 -3.39 24.73
CA LYS A 203 -11.24 -2.53 23.71
C LYS A 203 -10.55 -1.32 24.32
N ALA A 204 -11.17 -0.67 25.30
CA ALA A 204 -10.61 0.49 25.99
C ALA A 204 -9.30 0.15 26.72
N LYS A 205 -9.26 -1.00 27.42
CA LYS A 205 -8.07 -1.51 28.13
C LYS A 205 -6.92 -1.88 27.18
N LYS A 206 -7.22 -2.46 26.00
CA LYS A 206 -6.20 -2.85 25.01
C LYS A 206 -5.60 -1.68 24.23
N ARG A 207 -6.31 -0.55 24.15
CA ARG A 207 -5.90 0.63 23.38
C ARG A 207 -4.58 1.26 23.88
N PRO A 208 -4.37 1.55 25.18
CA PRO A 208 -3.11 2.09 25.68
C PRO A 208 -1.94 1.11 25.48
N LEU A 209 -2.14 -0.18 25.77
CA LEU A 209 -1.13 -1.23 25.58
C LEU A 209 -0.64 -1.31 24.13
N ASN A 210 -1.54 -1.15 23.16
CA ASN A 210 -1.17 -1.14 21.74
C ASN A 210 -0.43 0.14 21.33
N ILE A 211 -0.75 1.29 21.94
CA ILE A 211 -0.03 2.55 21.71
C ILE A 211 1.39 2.46 22.27
N GLU A 212 1.55 1.93 23.49
CA GLU A 212 2.85 1.69 24.11
C GLU A 212 3.71 0.70 23.33
N ARG A 213 3.12 -0.45 22.92
CA ARG A 213 3.81 -1.40 22.03
C ARG A 213 4.26 -0.72 20.74
N ARG A 214 3.41 0.05 20.08
CA ARG A 214 3.80 0.77 18.86
C ARG A 214 4.95 1.74 19.10
N LYS A 215 4.94 2.50 20.20
CA LYS A 215 6.06 3.38 20.58
C LYS A 215 7.36 2.60 20.76
N SER A 216 7.32 1.44 21.43
CA SER A 216 8.52 0.61 21.62
C SER A 216 9.13 0.06 20.32
N PHE A 217 8.33 -0.08 19.24
CA PHE A 217 8.84 -0.49 17.91
C PHE A 217 9.56 0.63 17.15
N PHE A 218 9.43 1.90 17.56
CA PHE A 218 10.08 3.04 16.90
C PHE A 218 11.28 3.61 17.69
N ILE A 219 11.59 3.05 18.87
CA ILE A 219 12.69 3.50 19.76
C ILE A 219 13.93 2.57 19.65
N ASN A 220 13.85 1.49 18.86
CA ASN A 220 14.99 0.65 18.47
C ASN A 220 15.29 0.84 16.98
#